data_AF-A0A9D7MLD6-F1
#
_entry.id   AF-A0A9D7MLD6-F1
#
_cell.length_a   1.000
_cell.length_b   1.000
_cell.length_c   1.000
_cell.angle_alpha   90.00
_cell.angle_beta   90.00
_cell.angle_gamma   90.00
#
_symmetry.space_group_name_H-M   'P 1'
#
loop_
_entity.id
_entity.type
_entity.pdbx_description
1 polymer ?
#
loop_
_entity_poly.entity_id
_entity_poly.type
_entity_poly.pdbx_seq_one_letter_code
_entity_poly.pdbx_strand_id
1 'polypeptide(L)' 'MTTKKKQSLGSALAIILISSFICFALTMTAAVVTGEWLYAVAGVLFIISGGAGVWVVGNLKKKISGQ' A
#
# COMPACT_ATOMS: atom_id res chain seq x y z
N MET A 1 -8.38 -18.39 21.00
CA MET A 1 -7.16 -18.18 20.17
C MET A 1 -7.37 -17.18 19.00
N THR A 2 -8.26 -16.18 19.10
CA THR A 2 -8.74 -15.42 17.92
C THR A 2 -8.38 -13.92 17.89
N THR A 3 -7.66 -13.40 18.89
CA THR A 3 -7.25 -11.98 18.95
C THR A 3 -5.97 -11.67 18.16
N LYS A 4 -5.01 -12.60 18.10
CA LYS A 4 -3.73 -12.37 17.37
C LYS A 4 -3.90 -12.14 15.86
N LYS A 5 -4.90 -12.77 15.22
CA LYS A 5 -5.10 -12.68 13.75
C LYS A 5 -5.64 -11.31 13.28
N LYS A 6 -6.51 -10.66 14.06
CA LYS A 6 -7.10 -9.35 13.69
C LYS A 6 -6.09 -8.20 13.78
N GLN A 7 -5.20 -8.23 14.77
CA GLN A 7 -4.17 -7.20 14.95
C GLN A 7 -3.05 -7.31 13.90
N SER A 8 -2.71 -8.54 13.47
CA SER A 8 -1.71 -8.79 12.43
C SER A 8 -2.07 -8.22 11.05
N LEU A 9 -3.33 -8.31 10.62
CA LEU A 9 -3.77 -7.83 9.29
C LEU A 9 -3.79 -6.31 9.18
N GLY A 10 -4.25 -5.62 10.23
CA GLY A 10 -4.25 -4.15 10.26
C GLY A 10 -2.83 -3.58 10.31
N SER A 11 -1.95 -4.19 11.11
CA SER A 11 -0.55 -3.79 11.21
C SER A 11 0.22 -4.06 9.90
N ALA A 12 -0.02 -5.21 9.26
CA ALA A 12 0.57 -5.52 7.96
C ALA A 12 0.12 -4.54 6.86
N LEU A 13 -1.16 -4.16 6.83
CA LEU A 13 -1.65 -3.15 5.89
C LEU A 13 -0.99 -1.80 6.13
N ALA A 14 -0.87 -1.37 7.39
CA ALA A 14 -0.24 -0.10 7.74
C ALA A 14 1.22 -0.05 7.26
N ILE A 15 1.97 -1.14 7.44
CA ILE A 15 3.35 -1.26 6.94
C ILE A 15 3.38 -1.18 5.41
N ILE A 16 2.51 -1.93 4.71
CA ILE A 16 2.45 -1.90 3.24
C ILE A 16 2.12 -0.50 2.72
N LEU A 17 1.18 0.20 3.35
CA LEU A 17 0.80 1.57 2.99
C LEU A 17 1.95 2.55 3.20
N ILE A 18 2.62 2.49 4.35
CA ILE A 18 3.77 3.34 4.68
C ILE A 18 4.92 3.07 3.70
N SER A 19 5.27 1.80 3.46
CA SER A 19 6.33 1.43 2.51
C SER A 19 5.99 1.85 1.07
N SER A 20 4.73 1.70 0.64
CA SER A 20 4.29 2.14 -0.69
C SER A 20 4.36 3.65 -0.82
N PHE A 21 4.03 4.39 0.25
CA PHE A 21 4.12 5.85 0.27
C PHE A 21 5.57 6.35 0.22
N ILE A 22 6.49 5.68 0.93
CA ILE A 22 7.92 5.98 0.85
C ILE A 22 8.45 5.70 -0.55
N CYS A 23 8.13 4.55 -1.15
CA CYS A 23 8.50 4.25 -2.53
C CYS A 23 7.95 5.27 -3.52
N PHE A 24 6.68 5.69 -3.35
CA PHE A 24 6.09 6.76 -4.15
C PHE A 24 6.89 8.07 -4.04
N ALA A 25 7.21 8.51 -2.82
CA ALA A 25 7.94 9.75 -2.59
C ALA A 25 9.35 9.72 -3.21
N LEU A 26 10.07 8.61 -3.04
CA LEU A 26 11.39 8.41 -3.65
C LEU A 26 11.31 8.39 -5.17
N THR A 27 10.32 7.70 -5.74
CA THR A 27 10.15 7.59 -7.20
C THR A 27 9.75 8.94 -7.81
N MET A 28 8.88 9.71 -7.15
CA MET A 28 8.55 11.07 -7.60
C MET A 28 9.73 12.03 -7.49
N THR A 29 10.54 11.91 -6.44
CA THR A 29 11.77 12.69 -6.31
C THR A 29 12.74 12.35 -7.45
N ALA A 30 12.89 11.06 -7.78
CA ALA A 30 13.69 10.61 -8.92
C ALA A 30 13.14 11.16 -10.25
N ALA A 31 11.82 11.21 -10.45
CA ALA A 31 11.19 11.78 -11.63
C ALA A 31 11.54 13.26 -11.83
N VAL A 32 11.53 14.05 -10.75
CA VAL A 32 11.87 15.48 -10.79
C VAL A 32 13.36 15.68 -11.09
N VAL A 33 14.24 14.85 -10.50
CA VAL A 33 15.70 14.98 -10.68
C VAL A 33 16.15 14.52 -12.07
N THR A 34 15.56 13.46 -12.61
CA THR A 34 15.96 12.89 -13.92
C THR A 34 15.23 13.53 -15.09
N GLY A 35 14.05 14.13 -14.88
CA GLY A 35 13.19 14.64 -15.95
C GLY A 35 12.49 13.54 -16.77
N GLU A 36 12.67 12.27 -16.39
CA GLU A 36 12.11 11.11 -17.08
C GLU A 36 10.67 10.84 -16.62
N TRP A 37 9.72 11.01 -17.53
CA TRP A 37 8.28 10.81 -17.29
C TRP A 37 7.94 9.39 -16.82
N LEU A 38 8.76 8.39 -17.14
CA LEU A 38 8.57 7.01 -16.71
C LEU A 38 8.55 6.86 -15.18
N TYR A 39 9.36 7.63 -14.45
CA TYR A 39 9.33 7.60 -12.99
C TYR A 39 8.04 8.20 -12.42
N ALA A 40 7.47 9.22 -13.06
CA ALA A 40 6.17 9.75 -12.65
C ALA A 40 5.06 8.70 -12.84
N VAL A 41 5.08 7.97 -13.96
CA VAL A 41 4.14 6.86 -14.22
C VAL A 41 4.33 5.75 -13.18
N ALA A 42 5.57 5.38 -12.87
CA ALA A 42 5.87 4.40 -11.82
C ALA A 42 5.37 4.84 -10.44
N GLY A 43 5.48 6.14 -10.11
CA GLY A 43 4.88 6.69 -8.89
C GLY A 43 3.36 6.51 -8.85
N VAL A 44 2.65 6.81 -9.93
CA VAL A 44 1.19 6.59 -9.98
C VAL A 44 0.82 5.11 -9.76
N LEU A 45 1.61 4.18 -10.30
CA LEU A 45 1.42 2.74 -10.06
C LEU A 45 1.57 2.36 -8.58
N PHE A 46 2.48 2.98 -7.83
CA PHE A 46 2.59 2.77 -6.38
C PHE A 46 1.33 3.21 -5.62
N ILE A 47 0.68 4.30 -6.03
CA ILE A 47 -0.58 4.75 -5.43
C ILE A 47 -1.70 3.73 -5.70
N ILE A 48 -1.79 3.24 -6.94
CA ILE A 48 -2.77 2.21 -7.31
C ILE A 48 -2.53 0.93 -6.49
N SER A 49 -1.27 0.51 -6.34
CA SER A 49 -0.91 -0.66 -5.53
C SER A 49 -1.26 -0.49 -4.06
N GLY A 50 -1.05 0.70 -3.48
CA GLY A 50 -1.46 1.03 -2.12
C GLY A 50 -2.98 0.94 -1.93
N GLY A 51 -3.74 1.51 -2.87
CA GLY A 51 -5.22 1.43 -2.88
C GLY A 51 -5.75 0.00 -3.01
N ALA A 52 -5.14 -0.80 -3.88
CA ALA A 52 -5.45 -2.22 -4.02
C ALA A 52 -5.17 -2.98 -2.70
N GLY A 53 -4.07 -2.66 -2.01
CA GLY A 53 -3.76 -3.21 -0.69
C GLY A 53 -4.85 -2.94 0.35
N VAL A 54 -5.35 -1.70 0.41
CA VAL A 54 -6.46 -1.32 1.31
C VAL A 54 -7.72 -2.13 0.99
N TRP A 55 -8.06 -2.26 -0.30
CA TRP A 55 -9.22 -3.01 -0.73
C TRP A 55 -9.11 -4.51 -0.36
N VAL A 56 -7.97 -5.15 -0.66
CA VAL A 56 -7.73 -6.57 -0.36
C VAL A 56 -7.80 -6.84 1.14
N VAL A 57 -7.12 -6.03 1.96
CA VAL A 57 -7.15 -6.22 3.43
C VAL A 57 -8.52 -5.91 4.01
N GLY A 58 -9.23 -4.92 3.49
CA GLY A 58 -10.62 -4.66 3.86
C GLY A 58 -11.53 -5.85 3.57
N ASN A 59 -11.37 -6.49 2.41
CA ASN A 59 -12.15 -7.65 2.00
C ASN A 59 -11.79 -8.90 2.83
N LEU A 60 -10.50 -9.09 3.13
CA LEU A 60 -10.03 -10.14 4.05
C LEU A 60 -10.56 -9.93 5.47
N LYS A 61 -10.58 -8.69 5.97
CA LYS A 61 -11.12 -8.36 7.29
C LYS A 61 -12.62 -8.68 7.38
N LYS A 62 -13.40 -8.40 6.33
CA LYS A 62 -14.83 -8.78 6.23
C LYS A 62 -15.00 -10.30 6.30
N LYS A 63 -14.32 -11.04 5.42
CA LYS A 63 -14.34 -12.52 5.39
C LYS A 63 -13.93 -13.16 6.73
N ILE A 64 -12.90 -12.63 7.39
CA ILE A 64 -12.40 -13.17 8.68
C ILE A 64 -13.29 -12.76 9.85
N SER A 65 -13.99 -11.62 9.77
CA SER A 65 -14.89 -11.14 10.82
C SER A 65 -16.28 -11.76 10.74
N GLY A 66 -16.58 -12.58 9.72
CA GLY A 66 -17.85 -13.28 9.59
C GLY A 66 -19.05 -12.37 9.25
N GLN A 67 -18.78 -11.19 8.67
CA GLN A 67 -19.80 -10.35 8.03
C GLN A 67 -19.82 -10.59 6.52
#